data_AF-R7LEY0-F1
#
_entry.id   AF-R7LEY0-F1
#
_cell.length_a   1.000
_cell.length_b   1.000
_cell.length_c   1.000
_cell.angle_alpha   90.00
_cell.angle_beta   90.00
_cell.angle_gamma   90.00
#
_symmetry.space_group_name_H-M   'P 1'
#
loop_
_entity.id
_entity.type
_entity.pdbx_description
1 polymer ?
#
loop_
_entity_poly.entity_id
_entity_poly.type
_entity_poly.pdbx_seq_one_letter_code
_entity_poly.pdbx_strand_id
1 'polypeptide(L)'
;MKHLYLPAIALLAASSFTAQAQTMKVKCGQITTLIPAVTADDMNFIEGGTAFVVKGHTFKVADVNEITIDRTTIQPNTLTINYTAQGATVTVPIDNLPGLSITTQAGHVSIVADSTVQTELNYVLSGTTDNGSFFMDGEYKARVELNSLTLTNPTGAAIDIANGKRIDVVLPTGTTTTLTDGANGTHDACLFVNGHAELKGGGTLNLTGNTKHAYASDEYTILKPSFGTLNVTSAVGDGMHVNQYLLVEAGTVNIAGTKGDCIDVGITKDPLDELNGQAQINGGTLHLDVTSDDTKGLKTDSMLTISGGRIEANVAGNGAKGISTGTHFLLQKTATTSPDISMTVSGGIYKPGDALLESKCRGIKVKGDFTFDGGNINMTVTGQKAKGISVDGLYTYKQGTSNVQPS
;
A
#
# COMPACT_ATOMS: atom_id res chain seq x y z
N MET A 1 64.27 -24.14 52.74
CA MET A 1 62.97 -23.58 52.33
C MET A 1 63.13 -22.07 52.19
N LYS A 2 63.28 -21.57 50.96
CA LYS A 2 63.36 -20.14 50.66
C LYS A 2 61.95 -19.70 50.24
N HIS A 3 61.31 -18.85 51.04
CA HIS A 3 60.02 -18.27 50.68
C HIS A 3 60.23 -17.03 49.82
N LEU A 4 59.76 -17.12 48.57
CA LEU A 4 59.78 -16.10 47.56
C LEU A 4 58.59 -15.15 47.80
N TYR A 5 58.85 -13.87 48.04
CA TYR A 5 57.80 -12.84 48.09
C TYR A 5 57.53 -12.31 46.68
N LEU A 6 56.31 -12.50 46.18
CA LEU A 6 55.80 -11.86 44.97
C LEU A 6 54.85 -10.73 45.41
N PRO A 7 55.05 -9.47 44.99
CA PRO A 7 54.07 -8.42 45.24
C PRO A 7 52.94 -8.52 44.20
N ALA A 8 51.70 -8.63 44.67
CA ALA A 8 50.52 -8.55 43.84
C ALA A 8 50.31 -7.10 43.38
N ILE A 9 50.41 -6.86 42.06
CA ILE A 9 50.01 -5.62 41.42
C ILE A 9 48.47 -5.63 41.33
N ALA A 10 47.81 -4.75 42.08
CA ALA A 10 46.39 -4.49 41.95
C ALA A 10 46.15 -3.70 40.66
N LEU A 11 45.64 -4.38 39.63
CA LEU A 11 45.15 -3.74 38.41
C LEU A 11 43.78 -3.12 38.72
N LEU A 12 43.72 -1.80 38.93
CA LEU A 12 42.46 -1.07 38.94
C LEU A 12 41.88 -1.12 37.52
N ALA A 13 40.89 -2.00 37.31
CA ALA A 13 40.02 -1.92 36.15
C ALA A 13 39.16 -0.66 36.29
N ALA A 14 39.57 0.42 35.64
CA ALA A 14 38.70 1.57 35.43
C ALA A 14 37.54 1.11 34.54
N SER A 15 36.40 0.79 35.15
CA SER A 15 35.13 0.61 34.45
C SER A 15 34.77 1.94 33.80
N SER A 16 35.07 2.07 32.51
CA SER A 16 34.57 3.15 31.68
C SER A 16 33.04 3.03 31.65
N PHE A 17 32.37 3.85 32.44
CA PHE A 17 30.95 4.11 32.27
C PHE A 17 30.79 4.76 30.90
N THR A 18 30.35 4.00 29.91
CA THR A 18 29.93 4.58 28.64
C THR A 18 28.67 5.39 28.91
N ALA A 19 28.78 6.71 28.86
CA ALA A 19 27.62 7.58 28.93
C ALA A 19 26.70 7.22 27.75
N GLN A 20 25.54 6.65 28.03
CA GLN A 20 24.54 6.39 27.00
C GLN A 20 23.97 7.73 26.53
N ALA A 21 23.86 7.91 25.21
CA ALA A 21 23.33 9.13 24.60
C ALA A 21 21.92 9.45 25.16
N GLN A 22 21.73 10.71 25.54
CA GLN A 22 20.45 11.22 26.01
C GLN A 22 19.70 11.89 24.85
N THR A 23 18.38 11.91 24.94
CA THR A 23 17.49 12.56 23.98
C THR A 23 16.59 13.52 24.74
N MET A 24 16.66 14.80 24.40
CA MET A 24 15.70 15.79 24.85
C MET A 24 14.46 15.71 23.96
N LYS A 25 13.28 15.75 24.57
CA LYS A 25 11.99 15.76 23.92
C LYS A 25 11.29 17.06 24.25
N VAL A 26 10.92 17.82 23.23
CA VAL A 26 10.12 19.04 23.39
C VAL A 26 8.75 18.77 22.79
N LYS A 27 7.72 18.74 23.63
CA LYS A 27 6.33 18.50 23.21
C LYS A 27 5.58 19.82 23.05
N CYS A 28 5.12 20.10 21.84
CA CYS A 28 4.27 21.23 21.49
C CYS A 28 2.94 20.71 20.91
N GLY A 29 1.87 20.82 21.68
CA GLY A 29 0.60 20.16 21.39
C GLY A 29 0.77 18.65 21.21
N GLN A 30 0.42 18.17 20.02
CA GLN A 30 0.52 16.75 19.64
C GLN A 30 1.84 16.40 18.95
N ILE A 31 2.76 17.36 18.79
CA ILE A 31 4.05 17.15 18.12
C ILE A 31 5.15 17.05 19.19
N THR A 32 5.91 15.98 19.16
CA THR A 32 7.10 15.78 20.00
C THR A 32 8.34 15.83 19.13
N THR A 33 9.19 16.83 19.37
CA THR A 33 10.48 16.95 18.67
C THR A 33 11.58 16.22 19.46
N LEU A 34 12.30 15.31 18.80
CA LEU A 34 13.44 14.59 19.38
C LEU A 34 14.74 15.33 19.06
N ILE A 35 15.50 15.65 20.08
CA ILE A 35 16.75 16.42 19.98
C ILE A 35 17.87 15.57 20.60
N PRO A 36 18.82 15.07 19.79
CA PRO A 36 19.95 14.31 20.32
C PRO A 36 20.81 15.20 21.20
N ALA A 37 21.13 14.78 22.44
CA ALA A 37 21.95 15.56 23.36
C ALA A 37 23.32 15.93 22.78
N VAL A 38 23.88 15.07 21.92
CA VAL A 38 25.14 15.30 21.22
C VAL A 38 25.12 16.48 20.24
N THR A 39 23.93 16.92 19.81
CA THR A 39 23.75 18.01 18.82
C THR A 39 22.80 19.10 19.30
N ALA A 40 22.29 19.01 20.52
CA ALA A 40 21.30 19.96 21.04
C ALA A 40 21.88 21.39 21.08
N ASP A 41 23.20 21.52 21.29
CA ASP A 41 23.87 22.80 21.58
C ASP A 41 23.21 23.50 22.78
N ASP A 42 23.47 24.80 22.96
CA ASP A 42 22.80 25.61 23.99
C ASP A 42 21.32 25.86 23.67
N MET A 43 20.46 25.76 24.70
CA MET A 43 19.08 26.24 24.64
C MET A 43 19.06 27.75 24.88
N ASN A 44 18.89 28.52 23.82
CA ASN A 44 18.97 29.98 23.88
C ASN A 44 17.58 30.60 23.92
N PHE A 45 17.21 31.24 25.04
CA PHE A 45 15.98 32.03 25.12
C PHE A 45 16.10 33.31 24.31
N ILE A 46 15.07 33.60 23.52
CA ILE A 46 14.96 34.78 22.65
C ILE A 46 13.65 35.51 22.94
N GLU A 47 13.44 36.67 22.29
CA GLU A 47 12.19 37.44 22.40
C GLU A 47 11.80 37.78 23.85
N GLY A 48 12.78 38.06 24.71
CA GLY A 48 12.51 38.34 26.13
C GLY A 48 12.00 37.13 26.91
N GLY A 49 12.22 35.90 26.42
CA GLY A 49 11.88 34.65 27.08
C GLY A 49 10.59 33.99 26.60
N THR A 50 9.91 34.54 25.59
CA THR A 50 8.67 33.94 25.03
C THR A 50 8.94 32.82 24.02
N ALA A 51 10.19 32.68 23.58
CA ALA A 51 10.63 31.59 22.72
C ALA A 51 12.06 31.16 23.09
N PHE A 52 12.45 29.96 22.67
CA PHE A 52 13.82 29.48 22.77
C PHE A 52 14.24 28.74 21.51
N VAL A 53 15.53 28.76 21.21
CA VAL A 53 16.13 28.11 20.05
C VAL A 53 16.95 26.92 20.51
N VAL A 54 16.78 25.78 19.86
CA VAL A 54 17.64 24.60 20.00
C VAL A 54 17.96 24.11 18.59
N LYS A 55 19.24 23.89 18.29
CA LYS A 55 19.70 23.45 16.96
C LYS A 55 19.10 24.24 15.78
N GLY A 56 18.96 25.56 15.95
CA GLY A 56 18.38 26.45 14.94
C GLY A 56 16.85 26.39 14.80
N HIS A 57 16.16 25.48 15.48
CA HIS A 57 14.70 25.44 15.51
C HIS A 57 14.16 26.30 16.67
N THR A 58 13.15 27.13 16.38
CA THR A 58 12.53 28.02 17.37
C THR A 58 11.27 27.37 17.94
N PHE A 59 11.21 27.24 19.26
CA PHE A 59 10.04 26.81 20.01
C PHE A 59 9.43 28.01 20.72
N LYS A 60 8.12 28.23 20.57
CA LYS A 60 7.39 29.21 21.38
C LYS A 60 7.08 28.59 22.73
N VAL A 61 7.44 29.27 23.82
CA VAL A 61 7.21 28.77 25.19
C VAL A 61 5.72 28.53 25.45
N ALA A 62 4.85 29.37 24.89
CA ALA A 62 3.39 29.24 25.03
C ALA A 62 2.83 27.94 24.42
N ASP A 63 3.51 27.33 23.45
CA ASP A 63 3.07 26.12 22.77
C ASP A 63 3.63 24.84 23.43
N VAL A 64 4.66 24.98 24.28
CA VAL A 64 5.33 23.86 24.93
C VAL A 64 4.49 23.33 26.10
N ASN A 65 4.09 22.07 26.01
CA ASN A 65 3.39 21.37 27.10
C ASN A 65 4.35 20.66 28.05
N GLU A 66 5.44 20.13 27.53
CA GLU A 66 6.36 19.28 28.29
C GLU A 66 7.76 19.28 27.67
N ILE A 67 8.80 19.26 28.51
CA ILE A 67 10.17 18.92 28.12
C ILE A 67 10.64 17.76 28.98
N THR A 68 11.04 16.65 28.36
CA THR A 68 11.60 15.48 29.05
C THR A 68 12.96 15.12 28.47
N ILE A 69 13.75 14.39 29.26
CA ILE A 69 15.04 13.84 28.82
C ILE A 69 15.06 12.37 29.20
N ASP A 70 15.32 11.51 28.22
CA ASP A 70 15.48 10.08 28.43
C ASP A 70 16.56 9.49 27.52
N ARG A 71 16.57 8.15 27.37
CA ARG A 71 17.52 7.41 26.53
C ARG A 71 16.88 6.89 25.24
N THR A 72 15.83 7.54 24.76
CA THR A 72 15.17 7.16 23.50
C THR A 72 16.18 7.22 22.36
N THR A 73 16.31 6.13 21.62
CA THR A 73 17.14 6.09 20.41
C THR A 73 16.40 6.80 19.28
N ILE A 74 17.03 7.80 18.68
CA ILE A 74 16.49 8.51 17.53
C ILE A 74 16.79 7.70 16.28
N GLN A 75 15.74 7.32 15.55
CA GLN A 75 15.87 6.76 14.21
C GLN A 75 15.94 7.93 13.20
N PRO A 76 17.05 8.09 12.46
CA PRO A 76 17.16 9.15 11.46
C PRO A 76 16.04 9.04 10.42
N ASN A 77 15.60 10.18 9.89
CA ASN A 77 14.61 10.28 8.81
C ASN A 77 13.26 9.62 9.13
N THR A 78 12.98 9.31 10.39
CA THR A 78 11.77 8.57 10.78
C THR A 78 10.84 9.45 11.59
N LEU A 79 9.62 9.61 11.10
CA LEU A 79 8.51 10.22 11.81
C LEU A 79 7.60 9.11 12.32
N THR A 80 7.28 9.12 13.60
CA THR A 80 6.33 8.17 14.20
C THR A 80 4.99 8.87 14.42
N ILE A 81 3.92 8.29 13.88
CA ILE A 81 2.55 8.77 14.01
C ILE A 81 1.77 7.71 14.79
N ASN A 82 1.36 8.06 16.00
CA ASN A 82 0.63 7.17 16.89
C ASN A 82 -0.81 7.66 17.06
N TYR A 83 -1.78 6.81 16.70
CA TYR A 83 -3.20 7.07 16.84
C TYR A 83 -3.76 6.48 18.13
N THR A 84 -4.58 7.27 18.83
CA THR A 84 -5.30 6.86 20.03
C THR A 84 -6.74 7.37 19.95
N ALA A 85 -7.59 6.92 20.87
CA ALA A 85 -8.94 7.47 21.03
C ALA A 85 -8.95 8.97 21.42
N GLN A 86 -7.83 9.53 21.89
CA GLN A 86 -7.68 10.94 22.23
C GLN A 86 -7.18 11.80 21.06
N GLY A 87 -6.86 11.17 19.92
CA GLY A 87 -6.26 11.80 18.75
C GLY A 87 -4.92 11.20 18.38
N ALA A 88 -4.26 11.84 17.41
CA ALA A 88 -2.97 11.43 16.90
C ALA A 88 -1.84 12.28 17.48
N THR A 89 -0.67 11.68 17.66
CA THR A 89 0.57 12.37 18.02
C THR A 89 1.65 12.07 17.01
N VAL A 90 2.49 13.07 16.69
CA VAL A 90 3.63 12.94 15.78
C VAL A 90 4.91 13.11 16.57
N THR A 91 5.85 12.18 16.41
CA THR A 91 7.22 12.29 16.94
C THR A 91 8.18 12.44 15.77
N VAL A 92 9.02 13.47 15.80
CA VAL A 92 9.90 13.84 14.69
C VAL A 92 11.30 14.23 15.19
N PRO A 93 12.39 13.68 14.61
CA PRO A 93 13.73 14.18 14.87
C PRO A 93 13.87 15.63 14.42
N ILE A 94 14.54 16.46 15.22
CA ILE A 94 14.75 17.88 14.89
C ILE A 94 15.42 18.09 13.52
N ASP A 95 16.27 17.15 13.11
CA ASP A 95 16.96 17.18 11.81
C ASP A 95 16.03 16.98 10.62
N ASN A 96 14.83 16.46 10.85
CA ASN A 96 13.83 16.29 9.82
C ASN A 96 12.83 17.45 9.77
N LEU A 97 12.80 18.36 10.74
CA LEU A 97 11.86 19.50 10.73
C LEU A 97 12.07 20.50 9.59
N PRO A 98 13.31 20.85 9.16
CA PRO A 98 13.50 21.77 8.04
C PRO A 98 12.80 21.26 6.78
N GLY A 99 11.97 22.12 6.18
CA GLY A 99 11.19 21.79 4.97
C GLY A 99 9.92 20.98 5.21
N LEU A 100 9.57 20.66 6.47
CA LEU A 100 8.32 19.98 6.82
C LEU A 100 7.26 20.94 7.35
N SER A 101 6.04 20.80 6.82
CA SER A 101 4.81 21.34 7.40
C SER A 101 4.02 20.20 8.04
N ILE A 102 3.97 20.17 9.37
CA ILE A 102 3.27 19.14 10.15
C ILE A 102 2.03 19.77 10.80
N THR A 103 0.87 19.19 10.54
CA THR A 103 -0.39 19.58 11.17
C THR A 103 -1.05 18.37 11.82
N THR A 104 -1.64 18.60 12.99
CA THR A 104 -2.36 17.59 13.76
C THR A 104 -3.63 18.22 14.31
N GLN A 105 -4.77 17.59 14.07
CA GLN A 105 -6.06 18.02 14.59
C GLN A 105 -6.88 16.80 14.98
N ALA A 106 -7.09 16.59 16.28
CA ALA A 106 -7.67 15.35 16.80
C ALA A 106 -6.93 14.13 16.22
N GLY A 107 -7.62 13.22 15.52
CA GLY A 107 -7.02 12.07 14.85
C GLY A 107 -6.52 12.33 13.42
N HIS A 108 -6.54 13.56 12.91
CA HIS A 108 -6.11 13.86 11.54
C HIS A 108 -4.69 14.41 11.51
N VAL A 109 -3.83 13.82 10.68
CA VAL A 109 -2.43 14.19 10.51
C VAL A 109 -2.16 14.51 9.05
N SER A 110 -1.52 15.65 8.79
CA SER A 110 -1.02 16.02 7.47
C SER A 110 0.44 16.44 7.56
N ILE A 111 1.31 15.80 6.78
CA ILE A 111 2.75 16.08 6.71
C ILE A 111 3.15 16.35 5.27
N VAL A 112 3.54 17.59 4.97
CA VAL A 112 3.99 18.00 3.64
C VAL A 112 5.48 18.32 3.69
N ALA A 113 6.26 17.68 2.83
CA ALA A 113 7.68 17.96 2.63
C ALA A 113 7.87 18.83 1.39
N ASP A 114 8.54 19.97 1.52
CA ASP A 114 8.85 20.83 0.38
C ASP A 114 10.01 20.28 -0.48
N SER A 115 10.30 20.97 -1.58
CA SER A 115 11.34 20.59 -2.55
C SER A 115 12.77 20.52 -1.98
N THR A 116 13.01 21.06 -0.79
CA THR A 116 14.34 21.03 -0.12
C THR A 116 14.59 19.71 0.60
N VAL A 117 13.54 18.94 0.88
CA VAL A 117 13.64 17.62 1.51
C VAL A 117 14.02 16.57 0.46
N GLN A 118 15.33 16.34 0.31
CA GLN A 118 15.89 15.37 -0.65
C GLN A 118 16.34 14.06 0.02
N THR A 119 15.75 13.73 1.16
CA THR A 119 15.98 12.49 1.90
C THR A 119 14.73 11.64 1.91
N GLU A 120 14.91 10.32 1.87
CA GLU A 120 13.78 9.39 1.97
C GLU A 120 13.30 9.36 3.42
N LEU A 121 12.17 10.02 3.68
CA LEU A 121 11.50 10.01 4.97
C LEU A 121 10.71 8.72 5.16
N ASN A 122 10.71 8.23 6.39
CA ASN A 122 10.01 7.03 6.84
C ASN A 122 8.89 7.43 7.81
N TYR A 123 7.65 7.29 7.38
CA TYR A 123 6.46 7.52 8.19
C TYR A 123 6.00 6.19 8.80
N VAL A 124 6.13 6.04 10.11
CA VAL A 124 5.70 4.84 10.83
C VAL A 124 4.37 5.12 11.51
N LEU A 125 3.30 4.54 11.00
CA LEU A 125 1.94 4.73 11.50
C LEU A 125 1.52 3.52 12.34
N SER A 126 0.98 3.77 13.53
CA SER A 126 0.52 2.73 14.44
C SER A 126 -0.64 3.20 15.32
N GLY A 127 -1.28 2.26 16.01
CA GLY A 127 -2.32 2.55 16.99
C GLY A 127 -3.73 2.47 16.43
N THR A 128 -4.70 3.08 17.10
CA THR A 128 -6.13 2.92 16.75
C THR A 128 -6.91 4.22 16.95
N THR A 129 -7.72 4.58 15.95
CA THR A 129 -8.74 5.62 16.04
C THR A 129 -9.92 5.33 15.11
N ASP A 130 -11.12 5.74 15.52
CA ASP A 130 -12.36 5.67 14.73
C ASP A 130 -12.64 6.96 13.94
N ASN A 131 -11.87 8.02 14.21
CA ASN A 131 -11.94 9.29 13.52
C ASN A 131 -10.55 9.90 13.35
N GLY A 132 -9.89 9.51 12.28
CA GLY A 132 -8.58 10.03 11.93
C GLY A 132 -8.20 9.77 10.49
N SER A 133 -7.14 10.43 10.04
CA SER A 133 -6.61 10.27 8.69
C SER A 133 -5.12 10.57 8.66
N PHE A 134 -4.44 10.01 7.67
CA PHE A 134 -3.09 10.40 7.33
C PHE A 134 -3.05 10.97 5.91
N PHE A 135 -2.51 12.18 5.78
CA PHE A 135 -2.16 12.79 4.51
C PHE A 135 -0.66 13.03 4.46
N MET A 136 -0.03 12.75 3.32
CA MET A 136 1.32 13.21 3.07
C MET A 136 1.55 13.63 1.62
N ASP A 137 2.44 14.60 1.43
CA ASP A 137 2.94 15.01 0.12
C ASP A 137 4.45 15.32 0.16
N GLY A 138 5.09 15.31 -1.00
CA GLY A 138 6.48 15.74 -1.16
C GLY A 138 7.06 15.40 -2.54
N GLU A 139 8.28 15.90 -2.79
CA GLU A 139 8.93 15.79 -4.10
C GLU A 139 10.02 14.70 -4.17
N TYR A 140 10.25 13.97 -3.09
CA TYR A 140 11.22 12.88 -3.00
C TYR A 140 10.55 11.56 -2.64
N LYS A 141 11.21 10.43 -2.92
CA LYS A 141 10.70 9.10 -2.53
C LYS A 141 10.50 9.02 -1.02
N ALA A 142 9.53 8.22 -0.59
CA ALA A 142 9.17 8.06 0.81
C ALA A 142 8.90 6.59 1.17
N ARG A 143 8.96 6.29 2.45
CA ARG A 143 8.55 5.01 3.03
C ARG A 143 7.37 5.23 3.98
N VAL A 144 6.35 4.40 3.88
CA VAL A 144 5.20 4.39 4.78
C VAL A 144 5.07 3.00 5.39
N GLU A 145 5.34 2.89 6.68
CA GLU A 145 5.21 1.64 7.44
C GLU A 145 3.88 1.62 8.20
N LEU A 146 3.04 0.64 7.89
CA LEU A 146 1.72 0.45 8.52
C LEU A 146 1.83 -0.63 9.61
N ASN A 147 2.16 -0.21 10.82
CA ASN A 147 2.54 -1.09 11.92
C ASN A 147 1.40 -1.24 12.95
N SER A 148 0.58 -2.28 12.78
CA SER A 148 -0.55 -2.57 13.68
C SER A 148 -1.51 -1.38 13.81
N LEU A 149 -1.89 -0.80 12.68
CA LEU A 149 -2.72 0.40 12.60
C LEU A 149 -4.19 0.01 12.41
N THR A 150 -5.11 0.63 13.14
CA THR A 150 -6.54 0.62 12.83
C THR A 150 -7.02 2.05 12.67
N LEU A 151 -7.33 2.46 11.45
CA LEU A 151 -7.62 3.85 11.10
C LEU A 151 -8.92 3.96 10.33
N THR A 152 -9.91 4.59 10.94
CA THR A 152 -11.16 4.97 10.28
C THR A 152 -11.21 6.48 10.07
N ASN A 153 -11.45 6.91 8.83
CA ASN A 153 -11.83 8.29 8.53
C ASN A 153 -13.31 8.32 8.15
N PRO A 154 -14.23 8.89 8.95
CA PRO A 154 -15.65 8.87 8.63
C PRO A 154 -16.06 9.75 7.44
N THR A 155 -15.18 10.65 6.96
CA THR A 155 -15.55 11.69 5.97
C THR A 155 -14.59 11.82 4.79
N GLY A 156 -13.52 11.03 4.74
CA GLY A 156 -12.52 11.06 3.68
C GLY A 156 -11.73 9.75 3.61
N ALA A 157 -10.63 9.75 2.85
CA ALA A 157 -9.70 8.62 2.80
C ALA A 157 -9.06 8.35 4.17
N ALA A 158 -8.80 7.09 4.49
CA ALA A 158 -8.03 6.75 5.69
C ALA A 158 -6.58 7.20 5.52
N ILE A 159 -5.99 6.91 4.35
CA ILE A 159 -4.64 7.31 4.00
C ILE A 159 -4.64 7.87 2.57
N ASP A 160 -4.11 9.09 2.43
CA ASP A 160 -3.91 9.78 1.16
C ASP A 160 -2.42 10.16 1.02
N ILE A 161 -1.75 9.55 0.04
CA ILE A 161 -0.36 9.82 -0.29
C ILE A 161 -0.34 10.55 -1.64
N ALA A 162 -0.33 11.88 -1.59
CA ALA A 162 -0.34 12.74 -2.77
C ALA A 162 1.03 12.82 -3.47
N ASN A 163 2.09 12.31 -2.85
CA ASN A 163 3.44 12.28 -3.41
C ASN A 163 3.52 11.35 -4.63
N GLY A 164 3.88 11.93 -5.79
CA GLY A 164 4.01 11.24 -7.08
C GLY A 164 5.31 10.46 -7.30
N LYS A 165 6.19 10.34 -6.30
CA LYS A 165 7.46 9.59 -6.38
C LYS A 165 7.28 8.12 -5.97
N ARG A 166 8.39 7.38 -5.86
CA ARG A 166 8.37 6.00 -5.34
C ARG A 166 7.93 6.01 -3.88
N ILE A 167 6.90 5.22 -3.56
CA ILE A 167 6.39 5.01 -2.20
C ILE A 167 6.62 3.56 -1.76
N ASP A 168 7.52 3.37 -0.80
CA ASP A 168 7.82 2.07 -0.18
C ASP A 168 6.81 1.78 0.94
N VAL A 169 5.75 1.03 0.65
CA VAL A 169 4.72 0.69 1.63
C VAL A 169 5.10 -0.61 2.33
N VAL A 170 5.26 -0.57 3.66
CA VAL A 170 5.70 -1.72 4.45
C VAL A 170 4.63 -2.18 5.42
N LEU A 171 4.29 -3.47 5.33
CA LEU A 171 3.47 -4.20 6.28
C LEU A 171 4.37 -5.10 7.13
N PRO A 172 4.79 -4.69 8.34
CA PRO A 172 5.70 -5.49 9.15
C PRO A 172 5.14 -6.90 9.42
N THR A 173 5.99 -7.91 9.34
CA THR A 173 5.60 -9.31 9.54
C THR A 173 4.92 -9.51 10.91
N GLY A 174 3.81 -10.24 10.93
CA GLY A 174 3.05 -10.52 12.15
C GLY A 174 2.15 -9.37 12.61
N THR A 175 2.08 -8.27 11.87
CA THR A 175 1.16 -7.15 12.16
C THR A 175 -0.08 -7.22 11.30
N THR A 176 -1.16 -6.61 11.76
CA THR A 176 -2.40 -6.42 11.00
C THR A 176 -2.75 -4.94 11.02
N THR A 177 -2.89 -4.35 9.83
CA THR A 177 -3.42 -3.01 9.64
C THR A 177 -4.81 -3.07 9.04
N THR A 178 -5.75 -2.27 9.55
CA THR A 178 -7.12 -2.16 9.05
C THR A 178 -7.44 -0.69 8.76
N LEU A 179 -7.84 -0.39 7.53
CA LEU A 179 -8.19 0.95 7.08
C LEU A 179 -9.65 0.99 6.63
N THR A 180 -10.36 2.06 6.98
CA THR A 180 -11.75 2.29 6.56
C THR A 180 -11.95 3.77 6.26
N ASP A 181 -12.51 4.09 5.10
CA ASP A 181 -12.81 5.46 4.70
C ASP A 181 -14.29 5.83 4.90
N GLY A 182 -14.58 7.09 4.61
CA GLY A 182 -15.93 7.63 4.70
C GLY A 182 -16.79 7.15 3.54
N ALA A 183 -18.10 7.19 3.71
CA ALA A 183 -19.05 6.95 2.62
C ALA A 183 -19.43 8.27 1.92
N ASN A 184 -19.84 8.19 0.65
CA ASN A 184 -20.34 9.34 -0.13
C ASN A 184 -19.36 10.52 -0.26
N GLY A 185 -18.05 10.27 -0.13
CA GLY A 185 -17.00 11.27 -0.34
C GLY A 185 -16.70 11.48 -1.82
N THR A 186 -15.61 12.21 -2.09
CA THR A 186 -15.09 12.44 -3.45
C THR A 186 -13.66 11.93 -3.63
N HIS A 187 -13.06 11.34 -2.59
CA HIS A 187 -11.73 10.75 -2.67
C HIS A 187 -11.77 9.43 -3.44
N ASP A 188 -10.65 9.08 -4.07
CA ASP A 188 -10.62 7.94 -4.98
C ASP A 188 -10.53 6.58 -4.28
N ALA A 189 -9.93 6.51 -3.09
CA ALA A 189 -9.80 5.25 -2.37
C ALA A 189 -9.66 5.40 -0.85
N CYS A 190 -9.86 4.30 -0.13
CA CYS A 190 -9.55 4.22 1.30
C CYS A 190 -8.04 4.36 1.58
N LEU A 191 -7.22 3.66 0.79
CA LEU A 191 -5.79 3.86 0.68
C LEU A 191 -5.48 4.34 -0.74
N PHE A 192 -5.08 5.60 -0.88
CA PHE A 192 -4.70 6.21 -2.15
C PHE A 192 -3.20 6.50 -2.19
N VAL A 193 -2.56 6.20 -3.33
CA VAL A 193 -1.16 6.52 -3.61
C VAL A 193 -1.03 7.13 -5.00
N ASN A 194 -0.75 8.44 -5.08
CA ASN A 194 -0.52 9.11 -6.35
C ASN A 194 0.72 8.54 -7.07
N GLY A 195 1.80 8.31 -6.32
CA GLY A 195 3.06 7.83 -6.87
C GLY A 195 3.15 6.32 -7.08
N HIS A 196 4.39 5.88 -7.25
CA HIS A 196 4.71 4.51 -7.65
C HIS A 196 4.80 3.60 -6.42
N ALA A 197 3.77 2.80 -6.18
CA ALA A 197 3.60 2.05 -4.94
C ALA A 197 4.34 0.70 -4.99
N GLU A 198 5.17 0.45 -3.97
CA GLU A 198 5.85 -0.83 -3.78
C GLU A 198 5.47 -1.42 -2.40
N LEU A 199 4.56 -2.39 -2.39
CA LEU A 199 4.06 -3.01 -1.17
C LEU A 199 4.91 -4.24 -0.81
N LYS A 200 5.38 -4.29 0.44
CA LYS A 200 6.23 -5.37 0.94
C LYS A 200 6.04 -5.67 2.42
N GLY A 201 6.65 -6.75 2.88
CA GLY A 201 6.58 -7.21 4.27
C GLY A 201 5.41 -8.16 4.51
N GLY A 202 5.59 -9.09 5.46
CA GLY A 202 4.69 -10.23 5.67
C GLY A 202 3.46 -9.95 6.55
N GLY A 203 3.09 -8.69 6.75
CA GLY A 203 1.88 -8.31 7.51
C GLY A 203 0.59 -8.49 6.71
N THR A 204 -0.54 -8.22 7.38
CA THR A 204 -1.88 -8.22 6.76
C THR A 204 -2.41 -6.79 6.67
N LEU A 205 -2.95 -6.41 5.51
CA LEU A 205 -3.66 -5.16 5.28
C LEU A 205 -5.13 -5.45 4.96
N ASN A 206 -6.05 -4.94 5.76
CA ASN A 206 -7.49 -5.01 5.53
C ASN A 206 -8.01 -3.64 5.10
N LEU A 207 -8.77 -3.59 4.01
CA LEU A 207 -9.32 -2.35 3.45
C LEU A 207 -10.84 -2.43 3.30
N THR A 208 -11.50 -1.30 3.56
CA THR A 208 -12.93 -1.08 3.30
C THR A 208 -13.09 0.28 2.61
N GLY A 209 -13.52 0.26 1.34
CA GLY A 209 -13.72 1.44 0.50
C GLY A 209 -15.20 1.82 0.35
N ASN A 210 -15.71 2.63 1.27
CA ASN A 210 -17.08 3.09 1.34
C ASN A 210 -17.41 4.25 0.38
N THR A 211 -16.43 4.98 -0.13
CA THR A 211 -16.68 6.03 -1.14
C THR A 211 -16.52 5.53 -2.57
N LYS A 212 -15.39 4.88 -2.86
CA LYS A 212 -15.06 4.39 -4.20
C LYS A 212 -14.18 3.14 -4.07
N HIS A 213 -12.90 3.19 -4.40
CA HIS A 213 -12.03 2.02 -4.37
C HIS A 213 -11.56 1.68 -2.95
N ALA A 214 -11.25 0.42 -2.67
CA ALA A 214 -10.56 0.10 -1.42
C ALA A 214 -9.09 0.54 -1.49
N TYR A 215 -8.43 0.26 -2.62
CA TYR A 215 -7.10 0.73 -2.96
C TYR A 215 -7.10 1.40 -4.34
N ALA A 216 -6.40 2.53 -4.48
CA ALA A 216 -6.09 3.08 -5.79
C ALA A 216 -4.68 3.67 -5.89
N SER A 217 -4.09 3.58 -7.08
CA SER A 217 -2.86 4.29 -7.44
C SER A 217 -2.93 4.92 -8.84
N ASP A 218 -2.34 6.11 -8.98
CA ASP A 218 -2.25 6.81 -10.27
C ASP A 218 -1.07 6.32 -11.13
N GLU A 219 -0.08 5.68 -10.50
CA GLU A 219 1.05 5.00 -11.14
C GLU A 219 1.05 3.52 -10.77
N TYR A 220 2.13 2.80 -11.12
CA TYR A 220 2.21 1.37 -10.90
C TYR A 220 2.04 0.96 -9.44
N THR A 221 1.58 -0.29 -9.28
CA THR A 221 1.62 -1.02 -8.02
C THR A 221 2.44 -2.30 -8.17
N ILE A 222 3.41 -2.51 -7.28
CA ILE A 222 4.18 -3.75 -7.20
C ILE A 222 3.93 -4.43 -5.85
N LEU A 223 3.41 -5.65 -5.87
CA LEU A 223 3.39 -6.56 -4.72
C LEU A 223 4.72 -7.34 -4.73
N LYS A 224 5.66 -6.91 -3.89
CA LYS A 224 7.05 -7.41 -3.86
C LYS A 224 7.10 -8.87 -3.37
N PRO A 225 8.22 -9.60 -3.59
CA PRO A 225 8.36 -11.00 -3.17
C PRO A 225 8.13 -11.27 -1.67
N SER A 226 8.31 -10.27 -0.81
CA SER A 226 8.05 -10.37 0.63
C SER A 226 6.67 -9.89 1.06
N PHE A 227 5.79 -9.54 0.12
CA PHE A 227 4.44 -9.09 0.41
C PHE A 227 3.62 -10.18 1.10
N GLY A 228 2.92 -9.80 2.17
CA GLY A 228 2.04 -10.66 2.94
C GLY A 228 0.65 -10.73 2.32
N THR A 229 -0.34 -10.19 3.02
CA THR A 229 -1.75 -10.35 2.66
C THR A 229 -2.44 -8.99 2.50
N LEU A 230 -3.18 -8.83 1.40
CA LEU A 230 -4.21 -7.81 1.23
C LEU A 230 -5.59 -8.45 1.30
N ASN A 231 -6.48 -7.89 2.11
CA ASN A 231 -7.89 -8.24 2.17
C ASN A 231 -8.74 -7.00 1.86
N VAL A 232 -9.54 -7.05 0.81
CA VAL A 232 -10.63 -6.11 0.56
C VAL A 232 -11.93 -6.81 0.90
N THR A 233 -12.62 -6.31 1.93
CA THR A 233 -13.90 -6.87 2.38
C THR A 233 -15.10 -6.23 1.70
N SER A 234 -14.96 -4.96 1.29
CA SER A 234 -15.94 -4.26 0.46
C SER A 234 -15.33 -3.03 -0.21
N ALA A 235 -15.86 -2.69 -1.38
CA ALA A 235 -15.60 -1.44 -2.07
C ALA A 235 -16.83 -0.98 -2.88
N VAL A 236 -17.13 0.31 -2.91
CA VAL A 236 -18.19 0.87 -3.79
C VAL A 236 -17.75 0.92 -5.25
N GLY A 237 -16.45 1.04 -5.50
CA GLY A 237 -15.82 0.82 -6.79
C GLY A 237 -15.10 -0.51 -6.81
N ASP A 238 -13.91 -0.49 -7.41
CA ASP A 238 -13.02 -1.64 -7.50
C ASP A 238 -12.31 -1.96 -6.17
N GLY A 239 -11.91 -3.21 -6.00
CA GLY A 239 -11.06 -3.59 -4.86
C GLY A 239 -9.66 -2.97 -4.97
N MET A 240 -9.03 -3.12 -6.12
CA MET A 240 -7.80 -2.43 -6.50
C MET A 240 -7.99 -1.74 -7.85
N HIS A 241 -7.78 -0.42 -7.88
CA HIS A 241 -7.75 0.37 -9.11
C HIS A 241 -6.34 0.89 -9.35
N VAL A 242 -5.61 0.30 -10.31
CA VAL A 242 -4.19 0.57 -10.51
C VAL A 242 -3.98 1.14 -11.90
N ASN A 243 -3.49 2.37 -12.01
CA ASN A 243 -3.05 2.90 -13.29
C ASN A 243 -1.60 2.48 -13.59
N GLN A 244 -1.14 2.78 -14.81
CA GLN A 244 0.16 2.36 -15.35
C GLN A 244 0.30 0.84 -15.45
N TYR A 245 0.66 0.12 -14.38
CA TYR A 245 0.71 -1.33 -14.39
C TYR A 245 0.61 -1.95 -13.00
N LEU A 246 0.18 -3.22 -12.97
CA LEU A 246 0.23 -4.07 -11.78
C LEU A 246 1.29 -5.17 -11.95
N LEU A 247 2.20 -5.31 -10.98
CA LEU A 247 3.14 -6.43 -10.91
C LEU A 247 2.95 -7.21 -9.60
N VAL A 248 2.64 -8.50 -9.71
CA VAL A 248 2.48 -9.40 -8.56
C VAL A 248 3.58 -10.45 -8.56
N GLU A 249 4.56 -10.29 -7.68
CA GLU A 249 5.66 -11.24 -7.50
C GLU A 249 5.31 -12.33 -6.47
N ALA A 250 4.59 -11.98 -5.41
CA ALA A 250 4.19 -12.89 -4.33
C ALA A 250 3.02 -12.34 -3.50
N GLY A 251 2.70 -13.04 -2.41
CA GLY A 251 1.69 -12.64 -1.43
C GLY A 251 0.30 -13.20 -1.72
N THR A 252 -0.66 -12.82 -0.88
CA THR A 252 -2.08 -13.21 -1.00
C THR A 252 -2.94 -11.97 -1.16
N VAL A 253 -3.82 -11.95 -2.16
CA VAL A 253 -4.80 -10.88 -2.38
C VAL A 253 -6.18 -11.51 -2.33
N ASN A 254 -6.97 -11.16 -1.31
CA ASN A 254 -8.36 -11.58 -1.18
C ASN A 254 -9.26 -10.37 -1.42
N ILE A 255 -10.11 -10.41 -2.43
CA ILE A 255 -11.03 -9.32 -2.75
C ILE A 255 -12.43 -9.87 -2.86
N ALA A 256 -13.32 -9.35 -2.03
CA ALA A 256 -14.74 -9.64 -2.03
C ALA A 256 -15.58 -8.38 -1.77
N GLY A 257 -16.87 -8.47 -2.04
CA GLY A 257 -17.83 -7.44 -1.66
C GLY A 257 -17.75 -6.12 -2.45
N THR A 258 -17.03 -6.11 -3.58
CA THR A 258 -16.93 -4.93 -4.46
C THR A 258 -18.22 -4.70 -5.26
N LYS A 259 -18.47 -3.45 -5.65
CA LYS A 259 -19.50 -3.11 -6.67
C LYS A 259 -18.90 -2.84 -8.04
N GLY A 260 -17.62 -2.50 -8.10
CA GLY A 260 -16.80 -2.55 -9.31
C GLY A 260 -16.05 -3.88 -9.43
N ASP A 261 -14.97 -3.87 -10.21
CA ASP A 261 -14.12 -5.03 -10.47
C ASP A 261 -13.33 -5.43 -9.22
N CYS A 262 -12.87 -6.67 -9.10
CA CYS A 262 -11.95 -6.98 -8.00
C CYS A 262 -10.63 -6.23 -8.22
N ILE A 263 -10.05 -6.37 -9.41
CA ILE A 263 -8.86 -5.64 -9.85
C ILE A 263 -9.15 -5.00 -11.21
N ASP A 264 -9.01 -3.68 -11.31
CA ASP A 264 -8.97 -2.94 -12.57
C ASP A 264 -7.58 -2.31 -12.76
N VAL A 265 -6.94 -2.62 -13.88
CA VAL A 265 -5.66 -2.04 -14.28
C VAL A 265 -5.85 -1.13 -15.49
N GLY A 266 -5.78 0.17 -15.24
CA GLY A 266 -6.04 1.23 -16.20
C GLY A 266 -4.76 1.83 -16.80
N ILE A 267 -4.96 2.72 -17.77
CA ILE A 267 -3.88 3.51 -18.36
C ILE A 267 -3.70 4.84 -17.61
N THR A 268 -2.46 5.32 -17.56
CA THR A 268 -2.16 6.71 -17.17
C THR A 268 -2.58 7.69 -18.28
N LYS A 269 -2.46 8.98 -17.98
CA LYS A 269 -2.66 10.06 -18.98
C LYS A 269 -1.50 10.14 -19.99
N ASP A 270 -0.34 9.58 -19.68
CA ASP A 270 0.78 9.52 -20.61
C ASP A 270 0.79 8.17 -21.35
N PRO A 271 0.39 8.13 -22.64
CA PRO A 271 0.36 6.88 -23.41
C PRO A 271 1.75 6.27 -23.65
N LEU A 272 2.84 6.98 -23.33
CA LEU A 272 4.21 6.51 -23.48
C LEU A 272 4.77 5.83 -22.22
N ASP A 273 4.02 5.84 -21.12
CA ASP A 273 4.45 5.15 -19.90
C ASP A 273 4.73 3.68 -20.17
N GLU A 274 5.76 3.17 -19.49
CA GLU A 274 6.11 1.76 -19.62
C GLU A 274 4.96 0.89 -19.14
N LEU A 275 4.71 -0.20 -19.87
CA LEU A 275 3.71 -1.21 -19.51
C LEU A 275 2.29 -0.64 -19.31
N ASN A 276 1.97 0.52 -19.88
CA ASN A 276 0.74 1.23 -19.58
C ASN A 276 -0.54 0.37 -19.83
N GLY A 277 -1.39 0.26 -18.81
CA GLY A 277 -2.57 -0.59 -18.76
C GLY A 277 -2.31 -2.09 -18.60
N GLN A 278 -1.08 -2.53 -18.33
CA GLN A 278 -0.71 -3.96 -18.30
C GLN A 278 -0.69 -4.53 -16.87
N ALA A 279 -0.94 -5.84 -16.76
CA ALA A 279 -0.68 -6.57 -15.52
C ALA A 279 0.24 -7.78 -15.76
N GLN A 280 1.13 -8.03 -14.80
CA GLN A 280 2.05 -9.16 -14.78
C GLN A 280 1.90 -9.92 -13.46
N ILE A 281 1.48 -11.18 -13.53
CA ILE A 281 1.33 -12.06 -12.38
C ILE A 281 2.40 -13.15 -12.47
N ASN A 282 3.47 -12.96 -11.70
CA ASN A 282 4.62 -13.87 -11.66
C ASN A 282 4.52 -14.89 -10.51
N GLY A 283 3.75 -14.56 -9.47
CA GLY A 283 3.53 -15.42 -8.31
C GLY A 283 2.31 -15.00 -7.47
N GLY A 284 2.26 -15.49 -6.25
CA GLY A 284 1.19 -15.18 -5.29
C GLY A 284 -0.11 -15.94 -5.52
N THR A 285 -1.09 -15.65 -4.67
CA THR A 285 -2.45 -16.21 -4.71
C THR A 285 -3.46 -15.07 -4.74
N LEU A 286 -4.34 -15.05 -5.73
CA LEU A 286 -5.38 -14.04 -5.90
C LEU A 286 -6.74 -14.74 -5.78
N HIS A 287 -7.52 -14.38 -4.75
CA HIS A 287 -8.91 -14.81 -4.58
C HIS A 287 -9.83 -13.63 -4.91
N LEU A 288 -10.60 -13.74 -5.99
CA LEU A 288 -11.33 -12.63 -6.61
C LEU A 288 -12.82 -12.96 -6.71
N ASP A 289 -13.61 -12.47 -5.76
CA ASP A 289 -15.05 -12.73 -5.68
C ASP A 289 -15.87 -11.47 -5.89
N VAL A 290 -16.70 -11.45 -6.94
CA VAL A 290 -17.60 -10.32 -7.22
C VAL A 290 -18.92 -10.84 -7.78
N THR A 291 -20.02 -10.20 -7.38
CA THR A 291 -21.40 -10.63 -7.73
C THR A 291 -22.23 -9.56 -8.42
N SER A 292 -21.65 -8.38 -8.68
CA SER A 292 -22.33 -7.25 -9.28
C SER A 292 -22.36 -7.37 -10.81
N ASP A 293 -23.42 -6.85 -11.44
CA ASP A 293 -23.54 -6.85 -12.90
C ASP A 293 -22.41 -6.04 -13.56
N ASP A 294 -21.99 -6.52 -14.74
CA ASP A 294 -20.90 -5.99 -15.55
C ASP A 294 -19.60 -5.71 -14.80
N THR A 295 -19.25 -6.59 -13.88
CA THR A 295 -17.94 -6.59 -13.19
C THR A 295 -16.98 -7.62 -13.76
N LYS A 296 -15.73 -7.55 -13.33
CA LYS A 296 -14.67 -8.50 -13.64
C LYS A 296 -13.90 -8.90 -12.39
N GLY A 297 -13.40 -10.14 -12.36
CA GLY A 297 -12.41 -10.54 -11.37
C GLY A 297 -11.10 -9.80 -11.59
N LEU A 298 -10.55 -9.90 -12.81
CA LEU A 298 -9.36 -9.16 -13.22
C LEU A 298 -9.58 -8.49 -14.57
N LYS A 299 -9.45 -7.17 -14.60
CA LYS A 299 -9.48 -6.35 -15.81
C LYS A 299 -8.12 -5.70 -16.04
N THR A 300 -7.70 -5.69 -17.30
CA THR A 300 -6.57 -4.88 -17.79
C THR A 300 -7.00 -4.13 -19.03
N ASP A 301 -6.66 -2.85 -19.14
CA ASP A 301 -6.90 -2.06 -20.35
C ASP A 301 -5.93 -2.44 -21.49
N SER A 302 -4.79 -3.07 -21.15
CA SER A 302 -3.79 -3.58 -22.09
C SER A 302 -3.46 -5.05 -21.80
N MET A 303 -2.23 -5.47 -22.07
CA MET A 303 -1.79 -6.85 -22.03
C MET A 303 -1.82 -7.42 -20.61
N LEU A 304 -2.28 -8.65 -20.48
CA LEU A 304 -2.11 -9.46 -19.27
C LEU A 304 -1.07 -10.54 -19.53
N THR A 305 -0.11 -10.67 -18.62
CA THR A 305 0.83 -11.79 -18.60
C THR A 305 0.73 -12.52 -17.27
N ILE A 306 0.52 -13.84 -17.31
CA ILE A 306 0.52 -14.69 -16.13
C ILE A 306 1.59 -15.76 -16.34
N SER A 307 2.69 -15.65 -15.60
CA SER A 307 3.85 -16.56 -15.66
C SER A 307 3.93 -17.49 -14.44
N GLY A 308 3.11 -17.24 -13.42
CA GLY A 308 3.03 -18.04 -12.20
C GLY A 308 1.85 -17.61 -11.34
N GLY A 309 1.83 -18.10 -10.09
CA GLY A 309 0.77 -17.81 -9.14
C GLY A 309 -0.51 -18.62 -9.35
N ARG A 310 -1.46 -18.41 -8.45
CA ARG A 310 -2.77 -19.06 -8.43
C ARG A 310 -3.87 -18.02 -8.42
N ILE A 311 -4.80 -18.10 -9.37
CA ILE A 311 -5.97 -17.24 -9.44
C ILE A 311 -7.20 -18.10 -9.18
N GLU A 312 -7.91 -17.81 -8.09
CA GLU A 312 -9.21 -18.36 -7.78
C GLU A 312 -10.26 -17.25 -7.88
N ALA A 313 -11.39 -17.50 -8.55
CA ALA A 313 -12.40 -16.46 -8.67
C ALA A 313 -13.83 -17.02 -8.73
N ASN A 314 -14.75 -16.41 -7.97
CA ASN A 314 -16.18 -16.57 -8.15
C ASN A 314 -16.77 -15.26 -8.65
N VAL A 315 -17.00 -15.19 -9.97
CA VAL A 315 -17.49 -13.98 -10.64
C VAL A 315 -18.90 -14.22 -11.13
N ALA A 316 -19.87 -13.56 -10.51
CA ALA A 316 -21.28 -13.65 -10.85
C ALA A 316 -21.87 -12.30 -11.23
N GLY A 317 -22.93 -12.32 -12.04
CA GLY A 317 -23.63 -11.13 -12.52
C GLY A 317 -23.80 -11.14 -14.02
N ASN A 318 -24.82 -10.46 -14.53
CA ASN A 318 -25.01 -10.30 -15.96
C ASN A 318 -23.82 -9.56 -16.56
N GLY A 319 -23.33 -10.01 -17.72
CA GLY A 319 -22.17 -9.39 -18.36
C GLY A 319 -20.82 -9.60 -17.63
N ALA A 320 -20.80 -10.30 -16.50
CA ALA A 320 -19.62 -10.47 -15.68
C ALA A 320 -18.51 -11.28 -16.38
N LYS A 321 -17.24 -11.04 -16.03
CA LYS A 321 -16.12 -11.77 -16.62
C LYS A 321 -15.12 -12.22 -15.56
N GLY A 322 -14.62 -13.44 -15.65
CA GLY A 322 -13.52 -13.86 -14.78
C GLY A 322 -12.29 -12.98 -15.02
N ILE A 323 -11.79 -13.02 -16.25
CA ILE A 323 -10.68 -12.19 -16.74
C ILE A 323 -11.12 -11.43 -18.00
N SER A 324 -10.73 -10.17 -18.11
CA SER A 324 -10.95 -9.34 -19.31
C SER A 324 -9.70 -8.54 -19.65
N THR A 325 -9.12 -8.77 -20.81
CA THR A 325 -7.94 -8.04 -21.28
C THR A 325 -8.28 -7.15 -22.46
N GLY A 326 -7.76 -5.93 -22.44
CA GLY A 326 -7.99 -4.92 -23.48
C GLY A 326 -7.15 -5.13 -24.73
N THR A 327 -6.04 -5.86 -24.63
CA THR A 327 -5.23 -6.31 -25.78
C THR A 327 -4.94 -7.81 -25.67
N HIS A 328 -3.67 -8.21 -25.53
CA HIS A 328 -3.25 -9.59 -25.58
C HIS A 328 -3.32 -10.27 -24.22
N PHE A 329 -3.38 -11.59 -24.24
CA PHE A 329 -3.20 -12.41 -23.05
C PHE A 329 -2.09 -13.43 -23.30
N LEU A 330 -1.12 -13.50 -22.39
CA LEU A 330 -0.09 -14.54 -22.35
C LEU A 330 -0.22 -15.30 -21.04
N LEU A 331 -0.60 -16.57 -21.12
CA LEU A 331 -0.53 -17.51 -20.01
C LEU A 331 0.63 -18.46 -20.30
N GLN A 332 1.67 -18.43 -19.48
CA GLN A 332 2.87 -19.23 -19.72
C GLN A 332 3.39 -19.86 -18.43
N LYS A 333 3.99 -21.05 -18.54
CA LYS A 333 4.82 -21.58 -17.45
C LYS A 333 6.27 -21.14 -17.64
N THR A 334 7.01 -21.05 -16.54
CA THR A 334 8.47 -20.92 -16.59
C THR A 334 9.13 -22.26 -16.25
N ALA A 335 10.46 -22.28 -16.12
CA ALA A 335 11.18 -23.45 -15.61
C ALA A 335 10.85 -23.77 -14.14
N THR A 336 10.41 -22.78 -13.36
CA THR A 336 10.23 -22.88 -11.90
C THR A 336 8.81 -22.63 -11.43
N THR A 337 7.94 -22.09 -12.28
CA THR A 337 6.55 -21.74 -11.96
C THR A 337 5.60 -22.26 -13.02
N SER A 338 4.40 -22.67 -12.59
CA SER A 338 3.30 -23.04 -13.47
C SER A 338 2.04 -22.33 -12.95
N PRO A 339 1.42 -21.45 -13.75
CA PRO A 339 0.24 -20.74 -13.30
C PRO A 339 -0.99 -21.66 -13.24
N ASP A 340 -1.90 -21.38 -12.30
CA ASP A 340 -3.16 -22.10 -12.10
C ASP A 340 -4.32 -21.09 -12.03
N ILE A 341 -5.30 -21.25 -12.93
CA ILE A 341 -6.51 -20.44 -12.96
C ILE A 341 -7.70 -21.35 -12.69
N SER A 342 -8.41 -21.11 -11.58
CA SER A 342 -9.59 -21.85 -11.16
C SER A 342 -10.77 -20.91 -10.94
N MET A 343 -11.75 -20.89 -11.84
CA MET A 343 -12.85 -19.90 -11.76
C MET A 343 -14.24 -20.51 -11.91
N THR A 344 -15.18 -20.00 -11.12
CA THR A 344 -16.62 -20.16 -11.39
C THR A 344 -17.15 -18.83 -11.89
N VAL A 345 -17.61 -18.79 -13.14
CA VAL A 345 -18.15 -17.58 -13.75
C VAL A 345 -19.60 -17.81 -14.18
N SER A 346 -20.52 -16.97 -13.71
CA SER A 346 -21.94 -17.16 -13.98
C SER A 346 -22.66 -15.87 -14.29
N GLY A 347 -23.58 -15.90 -15.25
CA GLY A 347 -24.34 -14.70 -15.61
C GLY A 347 -24.94 -14.73 -17.00
N GLY A 348 -25.88 -13.82 -17.24
CA GLY A 348 -26.50 -13.64 -18.54
C GLY A 348 -25.92 -12.46 -19.31
N ILE A 349 -26.85 -11.75 -19.95
CA ILE A 349 -26.58 -10.57 -20.78
C ILE A 349 -26.90 -9.33 -19.94
N TYR A 350 -25.96 -8.41 -19.86
CA TYR A 350 -26.17 -7.08 -19.27
C TYR A 350 -26.47 -6.06 -20.37
N LYS A 351 -27.47 -5.21 -20.12
CA LYS A 351 -27.93 -4.16 -21.04
C LYS A 351 -28.17 -2.89 -20.24
N PRO A 352 -27.27 -1.90 -20.25
CA PRO A 352 -27.43 -0.66 -19.50
C PRO A 352 -28.40 0.33 -20.17
N GLY A 353 -29.51 -0.15 -20.72
CA GLY A 353 -30.48 0.67 -21.47
C GLY A 353 -30.08 1.00 -22.92
N ASP A 354 -28.86 0.65 -23.35
CA ASP A 354 -28.39 0.72 -24.74
C ASP A 354 -27.95 -0.68 -25.22
N ALA A 355 -28.49 -1.12 -26.36
CA ALA A 355 -28.16 -2.41 -26.96
C ALA A 355 -26.72 -2.46 -27.51
N LEU A 356 -26.11 -1.32 -27.84
CA LEU A 356 -24.71 -1.25 -28.28
C LEU A 356 -23.72 -1.45 -27.12
N LEU A 357 -24.18 -1.24 -25.89
CA LEU A 357 -23.41 -1.46 -24.67
C LEU A 357 -23.68 -2.85 -24.05
N GLU A 358 -24.20 -3.79 -24.86
CA GLU A 358 -24.46 -5.16 -24.40
C GLU A 358 -23.16 -5.84 -23.96
N SER A 359 -23.16 -6.33 -22.73
CA SER A 359 -22.06 -7.10 -22.15
C SER A 359 -22.53 -8.52 -21.86
N LYS A 360 -21.70 -9.53 -22.17
CA LYS A 360 -22.05 -10.95 -22.00
C LYS A 360 -21.09 -11.61 -21.03
N CYS A 361 -21.61 -12.60 -20.30
CA CYS A 361 -20.82 -13.42 -19.39
C CYS A 361 -19.67 -14.14 -20.12
N ARG A 362 -18.44 -14.04 -19.62
CA ARG A 362 -17.25 -14.71 -20.18
C ARG A 362 -16.35 -15.24 -19.06
N GLY A 363 -15.86 -16.47 -19.17
CA GLY A 363 -14.78 -16.91 -18.27
C GLY A 363 -13.54 -16.04 -18.47
N ILE A 364 -13.02 -16.03 -19.71
CA ILE A 364 -11.91 -15.19 -20.13
C ILE A 364 -12.32 -14.46 -21.42
N LYS A 365 -12.15 -13.14 -21.46
CA LYS A 365 -12.30 -12.30 -22.66
C LYS A 365 -10.96 -11.67 -23.01
N VAL A 366 -10.53 -11.84 -24.26
CA VAL A 366 -9.30 -11.26 -24.81
C VAL A 366 -9.65 -10.51 -26.08
N LYS A 367 -9.40 -9.19 -26.12
CA LYS A 367 -9.67 -8.37 -27.31
C LYS A 367 -8.61 -8.51 -28.41
N GLY A 368 -7.39 -8.89 -28.04
CA GLY A 368 -6.30 -9.19 -28.96
C GLY A 368 -6.04 -10.69 -29.06
N ASP A 369 -4.78 -11.04 -29.21
CA ASP A 369 -4.33 -12.43 -29.29
C ASP A 369 -4.22 -13.08 -27.91
N PHE A 370 -4.51 -14.37 -27.85
CA PHE A 370 -4.29 -15.18 -26.67
C PHE A 370 -3.25 -16.27 -26.96
N THR A 371 -2.12 -16.23 -26.26
CA THR A 371 -1.12 -17.31 -26.26
C THR A 371 -1.22 -18.12 -24.97
N PHE A 372 -1.46 -19.42 -25.11
CA PHE A 372 -1.46 -20.38 -24.01
C PHE A 372 -0.23 -21.30 -24.13
N ASP A 373 0.79 -20.98 -23.34
CA ASP A 373 2.12 -21.59 -23.28
C ASP A 373 2.40 -22.23 -21.91
N GLY A 374 1.40 -22.89 -21.34
CA GLY A 374 1.55 -23.68 -20.11
C GLY A 374 0.79 -23.12 -18.92
N GLY A 375 0.62 -23.97 -17.91
CA GLY A 375 -0.29 -23.74 -16.78
C GLY A 375 -1.58 -24.54 -16.90
N ASN A 376 -2.49 -24.28 -15.96
CA ASN A 376 -3.79 -24.92 -15.89
C ASN A 376 -4.91 -23.87 -15.91
N ILE A 377 -5.98 -24.14 -16.67
CA ILE A 377 -7.23 -23.38 -16.66
C ILE A 377 -8.38 -24.35 -16.37
N ASN A 378 -8.92 -24.29 -15.15
CA ASN A 378 -10.10 -25.04 -14.75
C ASN A 378 -11.27 -24.08 -14.48
N MET A 379 -12.25 -24.03 -15.37
CA MET A 379 -13.37 -23.09 -15.23
C MET A 379 -14.73 -23.76 -15.38
N THR A 380 -15.69 -23.31 -14.58
CA THR A 380 -17.12 -23.55 -14.82
C THR A 380 -17.75 -22.24 -15.26
N VAL A 381 -18.26 -22.19 -16.50
CA VAL A 381 -18.89 -20.98 -17.04
C VAL A 381 -20.33 -21.25 -17.42
N THR A 382 -21.27 -20.53 -16.81
CA THR A 382 -22.72 -20.80 -16.94
C THR A 382 -23.54 -19.53 -17.19
N GLY A 383 -24.74 -19.71 -17.73
CA GLY A 383 -25.72 -18.65 -17.96
C GLY A 383 -25.96 -18.32 -19.44
N GLN A 384 -26.92 -17.43 -19.69
CA GLN A 384 -27.42 -17.16 -21.03
C GLN A 384 -26.34 -16.53 -21.92
N LYS A 385 -26.03 -17.17 -23.06
CA LYS A 385 -24.98 -16.76 -24.02
C LYS A 385 -23.58 -16.61 -23.38
N ALA A 386 -23.34 -17.27 -22.25
CA ALA A 386 -22.03 -17.32 -21.64
C ALA A 386 -21.06 -18.11 -22.53
N LYS A 387 -19.78 -17.73 -22.53
CA LYS A 387 -18.71 -18.48 -23.21
C LYS A 387 -17.56 -18.68 -22.25
N GLY A 388 -16.91 -19.85 -22.32
CA GLY A 388 -15.71 -20.14 -21.52
C GLY A 388 -14.60 -19.15 -21.83
N ILE A 389 -14.05 -19.21 -23.05
CA ILE A 389 -13.01 -18.31 -23.52
C ILE A 389 -13.49 -17.64 -24.82
N SER A 390 -13.33 -16.33 -24.91
CA SER A 390 -13.64 -15.51 -26.10
C SER A 390 -12.41 -14.71 -26.47
N VAL A 391 -11.88 -14.95 -27.67
CA VAL A 391 -10.70 -14.28 -28.21
C VAL A 391 -11.12 -13.60 -29.51
N ASP A 392 -10.90 -12.29 -29.59
CA ASP A 392 -11.23 -11.52 -30.81
C ASP A 392 -10.09 -11.61 -31.84
N GLY A 393 -8.84 -11.80 -31.39
CA GLY A 393 -7.66 -12.05 -32.22
C GLY A 393 -7.30 -13.53 -32.40
N LEU A 394 -6.01 -13.82 -32.59
CA LEU A 394 -5.50 -15.18 -32.77
C LEU A 394 -5.35 -15.91 -31.43
N TYR A 395 -5.88 -17.13 -31.36
CA TYR A 395 -5.57 -18.06 -30.28
C TYR A 395 -4.42 -18.99 -30.69
N THR A 396 -3.33 -18.98 -29.92
CA THR A 396 -2.17 -19.86 -30.09
C THR A 396 -2.02 -20.78 -28.87
N TYR A 397 -2.30 -22.07 -29.06
CA TYR A 397 -2.04 -23.09 -28.05
C TYR A 397 -0.69 -23.77 -28.30
N LYS A 398 0.19 -23.76 -27.29
CA LYS A 398 1.47 -24.46 -27.32
C LYS A 398 1.49 -25.64 -26.35
N GLN A 399 1.04 -25.43 -25.11
CA GLN A 399 1.02 -26.43 -24.04
C GLN A 399 0.13 -25.97 -22.88
N GLY A 400 -0.21 -26.89 -21.96
CA GLY A 400 -1.01 -26.61 -20.76
C GLY A 400 -2.19 -27.56 -20.62
N THR A 401 -3.02 -27.33 -19.61
CA THR A 401 -4.27 -28.08 -19.41
C THR A 401 -5.44 -27.12 -19.31
N SER A 402 -6.55 -27.42 -20.01
CA SER A 402 -7.81 -26.70 -19.78
C SER A 402 -9.04 -27.56 -20.03
N ASN A 403 -10.04 -27.38 -19.17
CA ASN A 403 -11.37 -27.99 -19.33
C ASN A 403 -12.32 -27.17 -20.23
N VAL A 404 -11.90 -25.97 -20.65
CA VAL A 404 -12.64 -25.10 -21.57
C VAL A 404 -11.76 -24.74 -22.76
N GLN A 405 -12.37 -24.42 -23.90
CA GLN A 405 -11.65 -24.01 -25.11
C GLN A 405 -12.25 -22.71 -25.65
N PRO A 406 -11.48 -21.91 -26.43
CA PRO A 406 -12.02 -20.74 -27.13
C PRO A 406 -13.18 -21.11 -28.05
N SER A 407 -14.18 -20.23 -28.13
CA SER A 407 -15.43 -20.43 -28.90
C SER A 407 -15.95 -19.13 -29.52
#